data_AF-E6LQM9-F1
#
_entry.id   AF-E6LQM9-F1
#
_cell.length_a   1.000
_cell.length_b   1.000
_cell.length_c   1.000
_cell.angle_alpha   90.00
_cell.angle_beta   90.00
_cell.angle_gamma   90.00
#
_symmetry.space_group_name_H-M   'P 1'
#
loop_
_entity.id
_entity.type
_entity.pdbx_description
1 polymer ?
#
loop_
_entity_poly.entity_id
_entity_poly.type
_entity_poly.pdbx_seq_one_letter_code
_entity_poly.pdbx_strand_id
1 'polypeptide(L)'
;MNLDILYKLQEQLKYSIITGSSLIREDFRLKKAVDDMAALSKLAPVFAQIETQAKSLFECDNPGERTLDILALVDAVLETQSGVYEKSELSDIEAGSGKNCNYSYKMLEPVLTALTTTGSGRWEVLLNARKQDPRIFFDYRVLPKYIGGLGDSYGELAYQISRWMMEDGKMMIEPLKRGFDPMGKSEMCRRLDIIAYLAKEEENDFYLSIIDGEASKDVRKSAIEALGYSDKNIDILLEIAKTGDKASKEKAISALKSFSDARIDEFFENSAKKKK
;
A
#
# COMPACT_ATOMS: atom_id res chain seq x y z
N MET A 1 5.97 -31.21 10.88
CA MET A 1 6.13 -32.53 10.22
C MET A 1 7.61 -32.73 9.95
N ASN A 2 8.20 -33.87 10.31
CA ASN A 2 9.61 -34.15 9.99
C ASN A 2 9.67 -34.59 8.51
N LEU A 3 10.41 -33.83 7.69
CA LEU A 3 10.58 -34.06 6.24
C LEU A 3 11.95 -34.66 5.88
N ASP A 4 12.74 -35.11 6.86
CA ASP A 4 14.10 -35.63 6.66
C ASP A 4 14.13 -36.80 5.66
N ILE A 5 13.10 -37.65 5.66
CA ILE A 5 12.95 -38.76 4.70
C ILE A 5 12.82 -38.22 3.28
N LEU A 6 12.06 -37.14 3.09
CA LEU A 6 11.83 -36.52 1.79
C LEU A 6 13.08 -35.78 1.28
N TYR A 7 13.80 -35.08 2.17
CA TYR A 7 15.10 -34.48 1.85
C TYR A 7 16.15 -35.54 1.46
N LYS A 8 16.19 -36.68 2.15
CA LYS A 8 17.09 -37.79 1.79
C LYS A 8 16.74 -38.38 0.43
N LEU A 9 15.45 -38.57 0.13
CA LEU A 9 15.01 -39.02 -1.20
C LEU A 9 15.42 -38.01 -2.28
N GLN A 10 15.17 -36.71 -2.07
CA GLN A 10 15.57 -35.64 -2.98
C GLN A 10 17.08 -35.67 -3.26
N GLU A 11 17.89 -35.84 -2.22
CA GLU A 11 19.35 -35.91 -2.31
C GLU A 11 19.79 -37.12 -3.16
N GLN A 12 19.24 -38.31 -2.91
CA GLN A 12 19.58 -39.50 -3.69
C GLN A 12 19.14 -39.39 -5.15
N LEU A 13 17.94 -38.86 -5.44
CA LEU A 13 17.48 -38.63 -6.82
C LEU A 13 18.41 -37.67 -7.57
N LYS A 14 18.86 -36.58 -6.91
CA LYS A 14 19.86 -35.64 -7.48
C LYS A 14 21.18 -36.35 -7.76
N TYR A 15 21.68 -37.16 -6.82
CA TYR A 15 22.91 -37.93 -7.04
C TYR A 15 22.78 -38.89 -8.22
N SER A 16 21.67 -39.61 -8.34
CA SER A 16 21.46 -40.56 -9.44
C SER A 16 21.42 -39.89 -10.81
N ILE A 17 20.94 -38.64 -10.90
CA ILE A 17 21.04 -37.85 -12.14
C ILE A 17 22.50 -37.48 -12.44
N ILE A 18 23.27 -37.05 -11.43
CA ILE A 18 24.66 -36.63 -11.58
C ILE A 18 25.57 -37.80 -11.96
N THR A 19 25.41 -38.95 -11.32
CA THR A 19 26.23 -40.15 -11.57
C THR A 19 25.82 -40.90 -12.84
N GLY A 20 24.58 -40.69 -13.30
CA GLY A 20 24.04 -41.25 -14.52
C GLY A 20 22.92 -42.26 -14.25
N SER A 21 21.83 -42.11 -15.00
CA SER A 21 20.60 -42.89 -14.82
C SER A 21 20.74 -44.40 -15.06
N SER A 22 21.82 -44.83 -15.73
CA SER A 22 22.13 -46.25 -15.95
C SER A 22 22.44 -47.01 -14.66
N LEU A 23 22.87 -46.32 -13.60
CA LEU A 23 23.27 -46.95 -12.31
C LEU A 23 22.11 -47.06 -11.31
N ILE A 24 20.95 -46.47 -11.61
CA ILE A 24 19.79 -46.39 -10.71
C ILE A 24 19.31 -47.76 -10.24
N ARG A 25 19.33 -48.77 -11.11
CA ARG A 25 18.87 -50.13 -10.78
C ARG A 25 19.71 -50.80 -9.69
N GLU A 26 20.98 -50.39 -9.58
CA GLU A 26 21.97 -50.97 -8.65
C GLU A 26 22.23 -50.05 -7.44
N ASP A 27 21.61 -48.87 -7.39
CA ASP A 27 21.81 -47.90 -6.32
C ASP A 27 21.06 -48.30 -5.04
N PHE A 28 21.77 -49.01 -4.16
CA PHE A 28 21.26 -49.40 -2.85
C PHE A 28 20.87 -48.20 -1.96
N ARG A 29 21.54 -47.05 -2.10
CA ARG A 29 21.26 -45.88 -1.26
C ARG A 29 19.94 -45.25 -1.67
N LEU A 30 19.71 -45.13 -2.97
CA LEU A 30 18.42 -44.71 -3.51
C LEU A 30 17.32 -45.69 -3.12
N LYS A 31 17.55 -47.00 -3.28
CA LYS A 31 16.57 -48.03 -2.88
C LYS A 31 16.15 -47.91 -1.43
N LYS A 32 17.11 -47.72 -0.52
CA LYS A 32 16.82 -47.47 0.90
C LYS A 32 16.00 -46.19 1.11
N ALA A 33 16.34 -45.09 0.44
CA ALA A 33 15.59 -43.83 0.55
C ALA A 33 14.15 -43.96 0.03
N VAL A 34 13.93 -44.78 -1.01
CA VAL A 34 12.60 -45.12 -1.52
C VAL A 34 11.82 -45.97 -0.52
N ASP A 35 12.45 -46.96 0.11
CA ASP A 35 11.79 -47.82 1.11
C ASP A 35 11.40 -47.03 2.37
N ASP A 36 12.22 -46.06 2.79
CA ASP A 36 11.95 -45.19 3.94
C ASP A 36 10.68 -44.31 3.73
N MET A 37 10.26 -44.06 2.47
CA MET A 37 9.02 -43.32 2.17
C MET A 37 7.75 -44.01 2.68
N ALA A 38 7.77 -45.31 2.97
CA ALA A 38 6.64 -46.01 3.56
C ALA A 38 6.16 -45.37 4.89
N ALA A 39 7.07 -44.71 5.62
CA ALA A 39 6.75 -44.02 6.86
C ALA A 39 5.91 -42.74 6.63
N LEU A 40 6.13 -42.04 5.51
CA LEU A 40 5.39 -40.82 5.16
C LEU A 40 4.12 -41.10 4.34
N SER A 41 4.10 -42.20 3.60
CA SER A 41 3.02 -42.51 2.64
C SER A 41 1.65 -42.67 3.26
N LYS A 42 1.59 -43.03 4.55
CA LYS A 42 0.33 -43.12 5.31
C LYS A 42 -0.19 -41.76 5.80
N LEU A 43 0.62 -40.70 5.74
CA LEU A 43 0.28 -39.38 6.29
C LEU A 43 -0.48 -38.50 5.29
N ALA A 44 -0.20 -38.63 3.99
CA ALA A 44 -0.90 -37.87 2.96
C ALA A 44 -0.84 -38.57 1.58
N PRO A 45 -1.87 -38.38 0.72
CA PRO A 45 -1.91 -38.99 -0.62
C PRO A 45 -0.71 -38.64 -1.50
N VAL A 46 -0.18 -37.42 -1.39
CA VAL A 46 0.98 -36.98 -2.18
C VAL A 46 2.25 -37.77 -1.83
N PHE A 47 2.43 -38.18 -0.57
CA PHE A 47 3.57 -39.01 -0.17
C PHE A 47 3.44 -40.44 -0.70
N ALA A 48 2.22 -41.01 -0.68
CA ALA A 48 1.95 -42.32 -1.28
C ALA A 48 2.20 -42.32 -2.79
N GLN A 49 1.86 -41.21 -3.47
CA GLN A 49 2.16 -41.02 -4.88
C GLN A 49 3.68 -40.99 -5.13
N ILE A 50 4.44 -40.23 -4.33
CA ILE A 50 5.90 -40.18 -4.43
C ILE A 50 6.51 -41.58 -4.21
N GLU A 51 6.08 -42.30 -3.17
CA GLU A 51 6.56 -43.67 -2.91
C GLU A 51 6.29 -44.61 -4.10
N THR A 52 5.07 -44.57 -4.63
CA THR A 52 4.67 -45.43 -5.76
C THR A 52 5.51 -45.13 -7.00
N GLN A 53 5.70 -43.85 -7.33
CA GLN A 53 6.52 -43.46 -8.48
C GLN A 53 7.99 -43.80 -8.26
N ALA A 54 8.52 -43.58 -7.06
CA ALA A 54 9.90 -43.88 -6.73
C ALA A 54 10.20 -45.40 -6.75
N LYS A 55 9.26 -46.26 -6.34
CA LYS A 55 9.39 -47.72 -6.48
C LYS A 55 9.47 -48.16 -7.94
N SER A 56 8.70 -47.53 -8.84
CA SER A 56 8.72 -47.87 -10.27
C SER A 56 10.05 -47.53 -10.96
N LEU A 57 10.91 -46.74 -10.33
CA LEU A 57 12.16 -46.27 -10.91
C LEU A 57 13.14 -47.41 -11.21
N PHE A 58 13.11 -48.50 -10.42
CA PHE A 58 14.02 -49.64 -10.56
C PHE A 58 13.65 -50.59 -11.71
N GLU A 59 12.44 -50.47 -12.26
CA GLU A 59 11.89 -51.39 -13.27
C GLU A 59 11.57 -50.70 -14.60
N CYS A 60 11.62 -49.36 -14.65
CA CYS A 60 11.25 -48.61 -15.84
C CYS A 60 12.33 -48.61 -16.94
N ASP A 61 11.91 -48.36 -18.18
CA ASP A 61 12.77 -48.29 -19.36
C ASP A 61 13.52 -46.96 -19.48
N ASN A 62 12.92 -45.87 -18.98
CA ASN A 62 13.47 -44.51 -19.01
C ASN A 62 13.72 -43.97 -17.59
N PRO A 63 14.70 -44.50 -16.83
CA PRO A 63 14.92 -44.10 -15.45
C PRO A 63 15.34 -42.63 -15.31
N GLY A 64 15.97 -42.04 -16.33
CA GLY A 64 16.33 -40.61 -16.34
C GLY A 64 15.10 -39.69 -16.28
N GLU A 65 14.17 -39.85 -17.22
CA GLU A 65 12.92 -39.07 -17.26
C GLU A 65 12.11 -39.26 -15.98
N ARG A 66 11.97 -40.52 -15.55
CA ARG A 66 11.24 -40.86 -14.32
C ARG A 66 11.84 -40.22 -13.08
N THR A 67 13.17 -40.16 -12.97
CA THR A 67 13.86 -39.50 -11.85
C THR A 67 13.56 -38.00 -11.83
N LEU A 68 13.53 -37.35 -12.99
CA LEU A 68 13.20 -35.93 -13.09
C LEU A 68 11.74 -35.65 -12.69
N ASP A 69 10.79 -36.48 -13.11
CA ASP A 69 9.38 -36.36 -12.71
C ASP A 69 9.21 -36.49 -11.20
N ILE A 70 9.85 -37.49 -10.59
CA ILE A 70 9.80 -37.71 -9.14
C ILE A 70 10.47 -36.54 -8.41
N LEU A 71 11.63 -36.08 -8.89
CA LEU A 71 12.34 -34.96 -8.30
C LEU A 71 11.50 -33.68 -8.34
N ALA A 72 10.83 -33.39 -9.45
CA ALA A 72 9.93 -32.24 -9.57
C ALA A 72 8.77 -32.32 -8.56
N LEU A 73 8.19 -33.50 -8.36
CA LEU A 73 7.12 -33.70 -7.37
C LEU A 73 7.64 -33.55 -5.94
N VAL A 74 8.82 -34.10 -5.64
CA VAL A 74 9.48 -33.98 -4.33
C VAL A 74 9.81 -32.52 -4.03
N ASP A 75 10.37 -31.79 -4.99
CA ASP A 75 10.69 -30.37 -4.87
C ASP A 75 9.43 -29.54 -4.65
N ALA A 76 8.37 -29.77 -5.42
CA ALA A 76 7.08 -29.07 -5.22
C ALA A 76 6.51 -29.28 -3.81
N VAL A 77 6.61 -30.49 -3.26
CA VAL A 77 6.17 -30.77 -1.89
C VAL A 77 7.06 -30.07 -0.87
N LEU A 78 8.39 -30.13 -1.02
CA LEU A 78 9.32 -29.47 -0.11
C LEU A 78 9.14 -27.94 -0.12
N GLU A 79 8.94 -27.33 -1.29
CA GLU A 79 8.72 -25.88 -1.42
C GLU A 79 7.38 -25.46 -0.80
N THR A 80 6.31 -26.22 -1.03
CA THR A 80 4.98 -25.91 -0.47
C THR A 80 4.85 -26.22 1.02
N GLN A 81 5.69 -27.11 1.55
CA GLN A 81 5.77 -27.42 2.98
C GLN A 81 6.88 -26.64 3.71
N SER A 82 7.65 -25.82 2.98
CA SER A 82 8.62 -24.89 3.56
C SER A 82 7.85 -23.94 4.46
N GLY A 83 8.00 -24.12 5.77
CA GLY A 83 7.14 -23.56 6.80
C GLY A 83 7.30 -22.06 7.01
N VAL A 84 7.12 -21.25 5.97
CA VAL A 84 6.86 -19.82 6.10
C VAL A 84 5.36 -19.64 6.33
N TYR A 85 4.87 -20.22 7.43
CA TYR A 85 3.55 -19.92 7.94
C TYR A 85 3.74 -18.91 9.06
N GLU A 86 3.46 -17.65 8.78
CA GLU A 86 3.29 -16.68 9.85
C GLU A 86 2.05 -17.11 10.66
N LYS A 87 2.23 -17.39 11.95
CA LYS A 87 1.12 -17.68 12.88
C LYS A 87 0.41 -16.39 13.30
N SER A 88 0.24 -15.46 12.38
CA SER A 88 -0.57 -14.26 12.60
C SER A 88 -2.04 -14.60 12.34
N GLU A 89 -2.94 -13.85 13.00
CA GLU A 89 -4.35 -13.89 12.62
C GLU A 89 -4.47 -13.42 11.17
N LEU A 90 -5.27 -14.14 10.38
CA LEU A 90 -5.60 -13.70 9.02
C LEU A 90 -6.31 -12.36 9.12
N SER A 91 -5.73 -11.32 8.52
CA SER A 91 -6.40 -10.02 8.38
C SER A 91 -7.06 -9.92 7.01
N ASP A 92 -8.11 -9.12 6.94
CA ASP A 92 -8.68 -8.74 5.65
C ASP A 92 -7.63 -8.02 4.81
N ILE A 93 -7.59 -8.34 3.52
CA ILE A 93 -6.74 -7.64 2.56
C ILE A 93 -7.43 -6.30 2.28
N GLU A 94 -6.83 -5.21 2.74
CA GLU A 94 -7.29 -3.88 2.36
C GLU A 94 -7.28 -3.73 0.83
N ALA A 95 -8.39 -3.27 0.27
CA ALA A 95 -8.45 -2.96 -1.15
C ALA A 95 -7.40 -1.87 -1.46
N GLY A 96 -6.42 -2.17 -2.32
CA GLY A 96 -5.41 -1.20 -2.75
C GLY A 96 -6.03 0.04 -3.41
N SER A 97 -5.27 1.14 -3.44
CA SER A 97 -5.63 2.32 -4.22
C SER A 97 -4.95 2.28 -5.59
N GLY A 98 -5.59 2.90 -6.58
CA GLY A 98 -5.07 2.97 -7.95
C GLY A 98 -5.60 1.87 -8.86
N LYS A 99 -5.12 1.87 -10.09
CA LYS A 99 -5.58 1.00 -11.17
C LYS A 99 -4.46 0.07 -11.59
N ASN A 100 -4.81 -1.16 -11.93
CA ASN A 100 -3.88 -2.02 -12.66
C ASN A 100 -3.79 -1.48 -14.09
N CYS A 101 -2.70 -0.78 -14.37
CA CYS A 101 -2.42 -0.22 -15.68
C CYS A 101 -1.38 -1.10 -16.38
N ASN A 102 -1.53 -1.29 -17.70
CA ASN A 102 -0.60 -2.08 -18.53
C ASN A 102 0.72 -1.33 -18.79
N TYR A 103 1.38 -0.82 -17.74
CA TYR A 103 2.70 -0.23 -17.82
C TYR A 103 3.79 -1.26 -17.46
N SER A 104 4.80 -1.37 -18.32
CA SER A 104 6.03 -2.10 -18.03
C SER A 104 6.81 -1.40 -16.92
N TYR A 105 7.59 -2.17 -16.16
CA TYR A 105 8.42 -1.61 -15.09
C TYR A 105 9.39 -0.54 -15.59
N LYS A 106 9.94 -0.70 -16.81
CA LYS A 106 10.83 0.29 -17.43
C LYS A 106 10.17 1.67 -17.62
N MET A 107 8.85 1.71 -17.81
CA MET A 107 8.12 2.99 -17.90
C MET A 107 7.85 3.60 -16.52
N LEU A 108 7.62 2.76 -15.51
CA LEU A 108 7.32 3.22 -14.15
C LEU A 108 8.56 3.62 -13.35
N GLU A 109 9.68 2.93 -13.56
CA GLU A 109 10.89 3.07 -12.76
C GLU A 109 11.36 4.53 -12.66
N PRO A 110 11.42 5.34 -13.74
CA PRO A 110 11.86 6.73 -13.62
C PRO A 110 10.92 7.57 -12.74
N VAL A 111 9.60 7.34 -12.83
CA VAL A 111 8.59 8.05 -12.04
C VAL A 111 8.68 7.64 -10.58
N LEU A 112 8.81 6.35 -10.29
CA LEU A 112 8.98 5.82 -8.93
C LEU A 112 10.26 6.35 -8.29
N THR A 113 11.38 6.30 -9.02
CA THR A 113 12.66 6.82 -8.57
C THR A 113 12.53 8.31 -8.27
N ALA A 114 11.95 9.12 -9.16
CA ALA A 114 11.77 10.55 -8.91
C ALA A 114 10.85 10.87 -7.72
N LEU A 115 9.83 10.05 -7.44
CA LEU A 115 8.93 10.22 -6.28
C LEU A 115 9.52 9.77 -4.94
N THR A 116 10.46 8.82 -4.95
CA THR A 116 10.94 8.15 -3.72
C THR A 116 12.37 8.51 -3.34
N THR A 117 13.14 9.08 -4.25
CA THR A 117 14.54 9.45 -4.02
C THR A 117 14.70 10.96 -3.83
N THR A 118 15.88 11.36 -3.38
CA THR A 118 16.33 12.74 -3.35
C THR A 118 17.37 12.97 -4.45
N GLY A 119 17.54 14.22 -4.86
CA GLY A 119 18.49 14.59 -5.91
C GLY A 119 17.93 15.59 -6.92
N SER A 120 18.81 16.09 -7.78
CA SER A 120 18.47 16.98 -8.89
C SER A 120 17.78 16.20 -10.03
N GLY A 121 17.06 16.91 -10.91
CA GLY A 121 16.44 16.33 -12.11
C GLY A 121 15.11 15.61 -11.88
N ARG A 122 14.74 15.26 -10.64
CA ARG A 122 13.46 14.60 -10.31
C ARG A 122 12.24 15.36 -10.83
N TRP A 123 12.26 16.69 -10.68
CA TRP A 123 11.21 17.57 -11.15
C TRP A 123 10.93 17.39 -12.65
N GLU A 124 11.99 17.40 -13.46
CA GLU A 124 11.87 17.29 -14.91
C GLU A 124 11.33 15.93 -15.34
N VAL A 125 11.75 14.84 -14.67
CA VAL A 125 11.22 13.50 -14.89
C VAL A 125 9.71 13.45 -14.63
N LEU A 126 9.26 13.98 -13.49
CA LEU A 126 7.84 13.98 -13.13
C LEU A 126 7.00 14.86 -14.05
N LEU A 127 7.51 16.06 -14.40
CA LEU A 127 6.85 16.96 -15.32
C LEU A 127 6.69 16.34 -16.71
N ASN A 128 7.73 15.68 -17.22
CA ASN A 128 7.69 15.01 -18.52
C ASN A 128 6.75 13.81 -18.51
N ALA A 129 6.77 12.99 -17.45
CA ALA A 129 5.84 11.89 -17.28
C ALA A 129 4.38 12.40 -17.26
N ARG A 130 4.12 13.49 -16.53
CA ARG A 130 2.80 14.11 -16.45
C ARG A 130 2.32 14.65 -17.80
N LYS A 131 3.20 15.26 -18.59
CA LYS A 131 2.88 15.74 -19.94
C LYS A 131 2.60 14.62 -20.93
N GLN A 132 3.33 13.51 -20.83
CA GLN A 132 3.22 12.39 -21.77
C GLN A 132 1.98 11.53 -21.49
N ASP A 133 1.80 11.10 -20.26
CA ASP A 133 0.64 10.29 -19.87
C ASP A 133 0.32 10.48 -18.37
N PRO A 134 -0.63 11.38 -18.01
CA PRO A 134 -1.05 11.56 -16.62
C PRO A 134 -1.51 10.27 -15.93
N ARG A 135 -1.99 9.27 -16.69
CA ARG A 135 -2.54 8.04 -16.12
C ARG A 135 -1.50 7.16 -15.46
N ILE A 136 -0.21 7.38 -15.73
CA ILE A 136 0.89 6.67 -15.09
C ILE A 136 0.91 6.87 -13.57
N PHE A 137 0.44 8.03 -13.09
CA PHE A 137 0.34 8.34 -11.67
C PHE A 137 -0.79 7.60 -10.94
N PHE A 138 -1.74 7.05 -11.69
CA PHE A 138 -2.84 6.24 -11.14
C PHE A 138 -2.56 4.75 -11.16
N ASP A 139 -1.42 4.30 -11.69
CA ASP A 139 -0.99 2.90 -11.52
C ASP A 139 -0.86 2.60 -10.03
N TYR A 140 -1.40 1.46 -9.58
CA TYR A 140 -1.41 1.07 -8.17
C TYR A 140 -0.02 1.05 -7.51
N ARG A 141 1.06 0.90 -8.30
CA ARG A 141 2.45 0.94 -7.83
C ARG A 141 2.95 2.37 -7.62
N VAL A 142 2.42 3.31 -8.40
CA VAL A 142 2.86 4.73 -8.42
C VAL A 142 2.01 5.58 -7.50
N LEU A 143 0.69 5.38 -7.48
CA LEU A 143 -0.26 6.24 -6.75
C LEU A 143 0.11 6.44 -5.27
N PRO A 144 0.52 5.43 -4.50
CA PRO A 144 0.95 5.64 -3.11
C PRO A 144 2.17 6.57 -3.00
N LYS A 145 3.11 6.48 -3.94
CA LYS A 145 4.30 7.36 -3.98
C LYS A 145 3.95 8.75 -4.47
N TYR A 146 2.98 8.85 -5.37
CA TYR A 146 2.46 10.12 -5.84
C TYR A 146 1.81 10.90 -4.69
N ILE A 147 0.95 10.25 -3.91
CA ILE A 147 0.36 10.79 -2.68
C ILE A 147 1.44 11.17 -1.66
N GLY A 148 2.41 10.28 -1.42
CA GLY A 148 3.54 10.55 -0.54
C GLY A 148 4.40 11.75 -0.97
N GLY A 149 4.39 12.11 -2.26
CA GLY A 149 5.04 13.31 -2.78
C GLY A 149 4.48 14.63 -2.22
N LEU A 150 3.29 14.64 -1.62
CA LEU A 150 2.79 15.78 -0.84
C LEU A 150 3.65 16.05 0.41
N GLY A 151 4.43 15.07 0.87
CA GLY A 151 5.37 15.19 1.97
C GLY A 151 6.80 15.51 1.54
N ASP A 152 7.08 15.77 0.26
CA ASP A 152 8.45 15.98 -0.23
C ASP A 152 9.14 17.16 0.48
N SER A 153 10.42 16.99 0.77
CA SER A 153 11.25 18.02 1.44
C SER A 153 11.49 19.24 0.54
N TYR A 154 11.45 19.04 -0.78
CA TYR A 154 11.49 20.13 -1.75
C TYR A 154 10.09 20.71 -1.93
N GLY A 155 9.82 21.82 -1.24
CA GLY A 155 8.48 22.40 -1.14
C GLY A 155 7.81 22.75 -2.47
N GLU A 156 8.59 23.14 -3.50
CA GLU A 156 8.06 23.42 -4.84
C GLU A 156 7.51 22.14 -5.51
N LEU A 157 8.19 21.00 -5.33
CA LEU A 157 7.71 19.71 -5.83
C LEU A 157 6.42 19.28 -5.13
N ALA A 158 6.39 19.37 -3.80
CA ALA A 158 5.17 19.08 -3.04
C ALA A 158 4.00 20.00 -3.45
N TYR A 159 4.28 21.28 -3.70
CA TYR A 159 3.30 22.24 -4.21
C TYR A 159 2.79 21.83 -5.60
N GLN A 160 3.67 21.50 -6.54
CA GLN A 160 3.27 21.10 -7.88
C GLN A 160 2.45 19.80 -7.90
N ILE A 161 2.85 18.82 -7.08
CA ILE A 161 2.09 17.58 -6.90
C ILE A 161 0.68 17.88 -6.39
N SER A 162 0.54 18.80 -5.41
CA SER A 162 -0.78 19.21 -4.93
C SER A 162 -1.65 19.84 -6.03
N ARG A 163 -1.05 20.65 -6.91
CA ARG A 163 -1.75 21.26 -8.06
C ARG A 163 -2.22 20.18 -9.05
N TRP A 164 -1.37 19.22 -9.38
CA TRP A 164 -1.75 18.12 -10.26
C TRP A 164 -2.87 17.26 -9.66
N MET A 165 -2.87 17.01 -8.35
CA MET A 165 -3.97 16.27 -7.71
C MET A 165 -5.29 17.04 -7.69
N MET A 166 -5.24 18.37 -7.58
CA MET A 166 -6.43 19.21 -7.76
C MET A 166 -6.96 19.15 -9.21
N GLU A 167 -6.07 19.05 -10.20
CA GLU A 167 -6.44 18.86 -11.62
C GLU A 167 -7.01 17.45 -11.88
N ASP A 168 -6.50 16.43 -11.18
CA ASP A 168 -6.99 15.04 -11.26
C ASP A 168 -8.44 14.91 -10.76
N GLY A 169 -8.90 15.86 -9.94
CA GLY A 169 -10.30 15.99 -9.57
C GLY A 169 -10.74 15.00 -8.49
N LYS A 170 -12.07 14.83 -8.36
CA LYS A 170 -12.70 14.11 -7.24
C LYS A 170 -12.25 12.66 -7.06
N MET A 171 -11.68 12.02 -8.08
CA MET A 171 -11.11 10.67 -7.96
C MET A 171 -9.96 10.58 -6.94
N MET A 172 -9.35 11.72 -6.56
CA MET A 172 -8.30 11.78 -5.56
C MET A 172 -8.82 11.83 -4.12
N ILE A 173 -10.11 12.13 -3.88
CA ILE A 173 -10.66 12.32 -2.52
C ILE A 173 -10.44 11.06 -1.67
N GLU A 174 -10.95 9.91 -2.12
CA GLU A 174 -10.87 8.67 -1.37
C GLU A 174 -9.41 8.19 -1.16
N PRO A 175 -8.53 8.17 -2.19
CA PRO A 175 -7.11 7.87 -1.98
C PRO A 175 -6.40 8.78 -0.98
N LEU A 176 -6.75 10.07 -0.90
CA LEU A 176 -6.13 11.01 0.03
C LEU A 176 -6.60 10.81 1.48
N LYS A 177 -7.85 10.36 1.69
CA LYS A 177 -8.40 9.99 3.01
C LYS A 177 -7.75 8.72 3.58
N ARG A 178 -7.30 7.80 2.72
CA ARG A 178 -6.64 6.57 3.17
C ARG A 178 -5.30 6.85 3.85
N GLY A 179 -5.16 6.33 5.06
CA GLY A 179 -4.00 6.59 5.92
C GLY A 179 -3.86 8.06 6.33
N PHE A 180 -4.95 8.83 6.29
CA PHE A 180 -4.96 10.19 6.81
C PHE A 180 -4.75 10.17 8.31
N ASP A 181 -3.71 10.88 8.77
CA ASP A 181 -3.38 11.02 10.18
C ASP A 181 -3.66 12.47 10.62
N PRO A 182 -4.68 12.71 11.45
CA PRO A 182 -4.95 14.03 12.01
C PRO A 182 -3.77 14.64 12.80
N MET A 183 -2.86 13.80 13.31
CA MET A 183 -1.65 14.21 14.03
C MET A 183 -0.42 14.39 13.11
N GLY A 184 -0.58 14.17 11.81
CA GLY A 184 0.49 14.29 10.84
C GLY A 184 0.93 15.73 10.55
N LYS A 185 1.95 15.83 9.70
CA LYS A 185 2.65 17.08 9.35
C LYS A 185 2.09 17.73 8.07
N SER A 186 2.96 18.42 7.31
CA SER A 186 2.63 19.14 6.08
C SER A 186 1.96 18.30 5.01
N GLU A 187 2.31 17.01 4.90
CA GLU A 187 1.64 16.08 3.98
C GLU A 187 0.13 16.01 4.25
N MET A 188 -0.25 15.81 5.52
CA MET A 188 -1.67 15.67 5.92
C MET A 188 -2.42 16.99 5.74
N CYS A 189 -1.78 18.12 6.00
CA CYS A 189 -2.36 19.43 5.70
C CYS A 189 -2.67 19.56 4.19
N ARG A 190 -1.70 19.24 3.32
CA ARG A 190 -1.91 19.31 1.86
C ARG A 190 -2.97 18.33 1.37
N ARG A 191 -3.02 17.11 1.91
CA ARG A 191 -4.09 16.15 1.60
C ARG A 191 -5.46 16.74 1.93
N LEU A 192 -5.61 17.31 3.13
CA LEU A 192 -6.85 17.94 3.57
C LEU A 192 -7.22 19.15 2.70
N ASP A 193 -6.25 20.01 2.35
CA ASP A 193 -6.47 21.17 1.48
C ASP A 193 -6.98 20.75 0.09
N ILE A 194 -6.41 19.67 -0.48
CA ILE A 194 -6.84 19.13 -1.78
C ILE A 194 -8.26 18.56 -1.66
N ILE A 195 -8.55 17.78 -0.61
CA ILE A 195 -9.90 17.25 -0.37
C ILE A 195 -10.90 18.40 -0.22
N ALA A 196 -10.58 19.42 0.58
CA ALA A 196 -11.40 20.61 0.79
C ALA A 196 -11.69 21.37 -0.49
N TYR A 197 -10.67 21.55 -1.33
CA TYR A 197 -10.82 22.19 -2.64
C TYR A 197 -11.74 21.38 -3.59
N LEU A 198 -11.61 20.05 -3.60
CA LEU A 198 -12.32 19.17 -4.53
C LEU A 198 -13.75 18.85 -4.12
N ALA A 199 -13.96 18.56 -2.83
CA ALA A 199 -15.23 18.11 -2.27
C ALA A 199 -16.10 19.26 -1.77
N LYS A 200 -15.48 20.36 -1.32
CA LYS A 200 -16.18 21.47 -0.65
C LYS A 200 -17.06 20.93 0.47
N GLU A 201 -18.35 21.29 0.53
CA GLU A 201 -19.28 20.83 1.56
C GLU A 201 -19.58 19.32 1.52
N GLU A 202 -19.26 18.59 0.44
CA GLU A 202 -19.58 17.16 0.31
C GLU A 202 -18.87 16.30 1.36
N GLU A 203 -17.74 16.75 1.89
CA GLU A 203 -16.94 16.07 2.91
C GLU A 203 -16.99 16.79 4.26
N ASN A 204 -18.09 17.52 4.54
CA ASN A 204 -18.24 18.28 5.78
C ASN A 204 -18.10 17.41 7.05
N ASP A 205 -18.69 16.22 7.04
CA ASP A 205 -18.62 15.28 8.17
C ASP A 205 -17.18 14.85 8.46
N PHE A 206 -16.36 14.71 7.41
CA PHE A 206 -14.93 14.42 7.57
C PHE A 206 -14.20 15.60 8.23
N TYR A 207 -14.49 16.84 7.85
CA TYR A 207 -13.87 18.02 8.49
C TYR A 207 -14.28 18.15 9.95
N LEU A 208 -15.55 17.94 10.27
CA LEU A 208 -16.06 17.94 11.65
C LEU A 208 -15.37 16.86 12.49
N SER A 209 -15.19 15.66 11.96
CA SER A 209 -14.50 14.58 12.67
C SER A 209 -13.07 14.94 13.09
N ILE A 210 -12.37 15.79 12.32
CA ILE A 210 -11.02 16.28 12.64
C ILE A 210 -11.06 17.35 13.74
N ILE A 211 -12.11 18.18 13.78
CA ILE A 211 -12.30 19.19 14.82
C ILE A 211 -12.65 18.52 16.16
N ASP A 212 -13.52 17.53 16.13
CA ASP A 212 -14.00 16.82 17.31
C ASP A 212 -12.95 15.86 17.90
N GLY A 213 -12.06 15.33 17.06
CA GLY A 213 -10.96 14.44 17.45
C GLY A 213 -9.69 15.15 17.90
N GLU A 214 -8.65 14.36 18.22
CA GLU A 214 -7.29 14.87 18.41
C GLU A 214 -6.65 15.17 17.04
N ALA A 215 -6.15 16.38 16.86
CA ALA A 215 -5.52 16.80 15.61
C ALA A 215 -4.37 17.77 15.88
N SER A 216 -3.35 17.72 15.04
CA SER A 216 -2.23 18.65 15.09
C SER A 216 -2.73 20.08 14.84
N LYS A 217 -2.02 21.08 15.37
CA LYS A 217 -2.42 22.49 15.23
C LYS A 217 -2.60 22.89 13.77
N ASP A 218 -1.78 22.38 12.86
CA ASP A 218 -1.82 22.77 11.45
C ASP A 218 -2.92 22.04 10.67
N VAL A 219 -3.15 20.76 10.97
CA VAL A 219 -4.28 20.00 10.40
C VAL A 219 -5.61 20.59 10.88
N ARG A 220 -5.73 20.91 12.18
CA ARG A 220 -6.93 21.55 12.74
C ARG A 220 -7.23 22.90 12.08
N LYS A 221 -6.21 23.73 11.83
CA LYS A 221 -6.38 25.00 11.09
C LYS A 221 -6.96 24.77 9.70
N SER A 222 -6.42 23.79 8.98
CA SER A 222 -6.86 23.46 7.61
C SER A 222 -8.30 22.93 7.62
N ALA A 223 -8.68 22.14 8.63
CA ALA A 223 -10.07 21.70 8.82
C ALA A 223 -11.04 22.87 9.12
N ILE A 224 -10.63 23.83 9.95
CA ILE A 224 -11.43 25.04 10.24
C ILE A 224 -11.67 25.84 8.95
N GLU A 225 -10.66 25.98 8.10
CA GLU A 225 -10.83 26.65 6.80
C GLU A 225 -11.81 25.90 5.89
N ALA A 226 -11.75 24.56 5.89
CA ALA A 226 -12.66 23.72 5.12
C ALA A 226 -14.13 23.82 5.59
N LEU A 227 -14.39 24.08 6.88
CA LEU A 227 -15.76 24.34 7.36
C LEU A 227 -16.38 25.59 6.72
N GLY A 228 -15.59 26.49 6.16
CA GLY A 228 -16.05 27.67 5.41
C GLY A 228 -16.81 27.35 4.11
N TYR A 229 -16.90 26.09 3.68
CA TYR A 229 -17.68 25.69 2.52
C TYR A 229 -19.17 25.47 2.79
N SER A 230 -19.61 25.42 4.06
CA SER A 230 -21.00 25.13 4.42
C SER A 230 -21.52 26.11 5.48
N ASP A 231 -22.65 26.75 5.19
CA ASP A 231 -23.33 27.70 6.09
C ASP A 231 -23.85 27.04 7.38
N LYS A 232 -24.07 25.72 7.35
CA LYS A 232 -24.42 24.90 8.52
C LYS A 232 -23.38 24.98 9.63
N ASN A 233 -22.14 25.33 9.30
CA ASN A 233 -21.04 25.42 10.26
C ASN A 233 -20.89 26.81 10.89
N ILE A 234 -21.74 27.79 10.58
CA ILE A 234 -21.61 29.16 11.12
C ILE A 234 -21.57 29.17 12.65
N ASP A 235 -22.40 28.37 13.32
CA ASP A 235 -22.44 28.31 14.78
C ASP A 235 -21.12 27.77 15.36
N ILE A 236 -20.58 26.70 14.77
CA ILE A 236 -19.31 26.09 15.17
C ILE A 236 -18.16 27.07 14.92
N LEU A 237 -18.13 27.73 13.77
CA LEU A 237 -17.11 28.72 13.42
C LEU A 237 -17.16 29.94 14.37
N LEU A 238 -18.35 30.41 14.74
CA LEU A 238 -18.53 31.48 15.73
C LEU A 238 -18.05 31.06 17.12
N GLU A 239 -18.30 29.81 17.53
CA GLU A 239 -17.79 29.27 18.78
C GLU A 239 -16.25 29.25 18.77
N ILE A 240 -15.63 28.67 17.74
CA ILE A 240 -14.17 28.60 17.59
C ILE A 240 -13.55 30.01 17.58
N ALA A 241 -14.18 30.97 16.91
CA ALA A 241 -13.74 32.37 16.89
C ALA A 241 -13.76 33.03 18.29
N LYS A 242 -14.64 32.59 19.20
CA LYS A 242 -14.73 33.09 20.58
C LYS A 242 -13.78 32.38 21.53
N THR A 243 -13.73 31.05 21.48
CA THR A 243 -13.11 30.21 22.53
C THR A 243 -11.76 29.61 22.12
N GLY A 244 -11.49 29.46 20.83
CA GLY A 244 -10.28 28.79 20.31
C GLY A 244 -8.96 29.48 20.67
N ASP A 245 -7.85 28.80 20.39
CA ASP A 245 -6.52 29.40 20.43
C ASP A 245 -6.36 30.48 19.34
N LYS A 246 -5.32 31.32 19.44
CA LYS A 246 -5.11 32.46 18.54
C LYS A 246 -5.17 32.07 17.06
N ALA A 247 -4.53 30.97 16.66
CA ALA A 247 -4.45 30.59 15.26
C ALA A 247 -5.77 29.99 14.76
N SER A 248 -6.44 29.18 15.58
CA SER A 248 -7.78 28.65 15.27
C SER A 248 -8.80 29.79 15.12
N LYS A 249 -8.73 30.82 15.98
CA LYS A 249 -9.55 32.03 15.88
C LYS A 249 -9.33 32.77 14.57
N GLU A 250 -8.08 32.99 14.18
CA GLU A 250 -7.75 33.67 12.93
C GLU A 250 -8.34 32.95 11.71
N LYS A 251 -8.25 31.61 11.68
CA LYS A 251 -8.84 30.78 10.61
C LYS A 251 -10.36 30.80 10.61
N ALA A 252 -10.99 30.64 11.77
CA ALA A 252 -12.45 30.70 11.89
C ALA A 252 -13.00 32.07 11.47
N ILE A 253 -12.35 33.16 11.89
CA ILE A 253 -12.69 34.52 11.45
C ILE A 253 -12.53 34.68 9.94
N SER A 254 -11.48 34.10 9.34
CA SER A 254 -11.29 34.15 7.89
C SER A 254 -12.41 33.41 7.15
N ALA A 255 -12.79 32.23 7.62
CA ALA A 255 -13.90 31.45 7.07
C ALA A 255 -15.26 32.17 7.23
N LEU A 256 -15.50 32.83 8.37
CA LEU A 256 -16.75 33.57 8.60
C LEU A 256 -16.97 34.72 7.63
N LYS A 257 -15.90 35.34 7.10
CA LYS A 257 -16.00 36.46 6.15
C LYS A 257 -16.63 36.10 4.81
N SER A 258 -16.69 34.82 4.44
CA SER A 258 -17.35 34.40 3.20
C SER A 258 -18.85 34.22 3.34
N PHE A 259 -19.42 34.32 4.54
CA PHE A 259 -20.85 34.18 4.79
C PHE A 259 -21.53 35.54 5.00
N SER A 260 -22.82 35.61 4.71
CA SER A 260 -23.68 36.76 5.00
C SER A 260 -24.70 36.34 6.07
N ASP A 261 -24.42 36.65 7.33
CA ASP A 261 -25.27 36.31 8.49
C ASP A 261 -25.17 37.42 9.54
N ALA A 262 -26.32 37.92 10.02
CA ALA A 262 -26.39 39.04 10.96
C ALA A 262 -25.62 38.79 12.27
N ARG A 263 -25.49 37.53 12.69
CA ARG A 263 -24.76 37.13 13.90
C ARG A 263 -23.25 37.31 13.73
N ILE A 264 -22.75 37.22 12.50
CA ILE A 264 -21.35 37.45 12.15
C ILE A 264 -21.04 38.96 12.23
N ASP A 265 -21.95 39.80 11.72
CA ASP A 265 -21.83 41.26 11.82
C ASP A 265 -21.80 41.70 13.29
N GLU A 266 -22.72 41.20 14.11
CA GLU A 266 -22.77 41.47 15.54
C GLU A 266 -21.46 41.04 16.24
N PHE A 267 -20.92 39.88 15.87
CA PHE A 267 -19.64 39.40 16.40
C PHE A 267 -18.48 40.35 16.05
N PHE A 268 -18.41 40.85 14.82
CA PHE A 268 -17.36 41.78 14.39
C PHE A 268 -17.49 43.16 15.06
N GLU A 269 -18.70 43.69 15.21
CA GLU A 269 -18.95 44.95 15.92
C GLU A 269 -18.53 44.87 17.40
N ASN A 270 -18.92 43.80 18.08
CA ASN A 270 -18.57 43.58 19.49
C ASN A 270 -17.06 43.40 19.67
N SER A 271 -16.40 42.75 18.72
CA SER A 271 -14.94 42.57 18.71
C SER A 271 -14.19 43.89 18.46
N ALA A 272 -14.75 44.79 17.65
CA ALA A 272 -14.18 46.11 17.39
C ALA A 272 -14.33 47.05 18.60
N LYS A 273 -15.46 47.00 19.31
CA LYS A 273 -15.71 47.80 20.53
C LYS A 273 -14.76 47.43 21.67
N LYS A 274 -14.35 46.15 21.80
CA LYS A 274 -13.40 45.68 22.82
C LYS A 274 -11.94 46.07 22.57
N LYS A 275 -11.59 46.53 21.36
CA LYS A 275 -10.22 46.96 20.99
C LYS A 275 -9.99 48.48 21.12
N LYS A 276 -11.04 49.25 21.39
CA LYS A 276 -10.96 50.66 21.78
C LYS A 276 -10.83 50.76 23.29
#